data_AF-A0A3N9MT04-F1
#
_entry.id   AF-A0A3N9MT04-F1
#
_cell.length_a   1.000
_cell.length_b   1.000
_cell.length_c   1.000
_cell.angle_alpha   90.00
_cell.angle_beta   90.00
_cell.angle_gamma   90.00
#
_symmetry.space_group_name_H-M   'P 1'
#
loop_
_entity.id
_entity.type
_entity.pdbx_description
1 polymer ?
#
loop_
_entity_poly.entity_id
_entity_poly.type
_entity_poly.pdbx_seq_one_letter_code
_entity_poly.pdbx_strand_id
1 'polypeptide(L)'
;MKRTMTILAILLLVSQSFAAFTGLPAAVEKALPEINKYPIASSVLLWADETYELTADGKQVYEWHSFRYIPDEAGRDNWGDPHVAFVKDKETLEILTSRAYTADGRTIDSTPENAFNEITPEELQHAPELTLFRQMVITHLGLENGCIVELHYR
;
A
#
# COMPACT_ATOMS: atom_id res chain seq x y z
N MET A 1 -61.82 -13.38 1.10
CA MET A 1 -60.58 -14.18 1.29
C MET A 1 -59.40 -13.35 0.83
N LYS A 2 -58.68 -12.71 1.75
CA LYS A 2 -57.50 -11.86 1.47
C LYS A 2 -56.27 -12.79 1.36
N ARG A 3 -55.66 -12.86 0.18
CA ARG A 3 -54.37 -13.54 -0.03
C ARG A 3 -53.26 -12.55 0.30
N THR A 4 -52.70 -12.66 1.49
CA THR A 4 -51.49 -11.96 1.90
C THR A 4 -50.31 -12.62 1.19
N MET A 5 -49.70 -11.89 0.25
CA MET A 5 -48.52 -12.34 -0.50
C MET A 5 -47.29 -11.88 0.27
N THR A 6 -46.68 -12.80 1.02
CA THR A 6 -45.44 -12.56 1.77
C THR A 6 -44.27 -12.52 0.78
N ILE A 7 -43.70 -11.34 0.56
CA ILE A 7 -42.44 -11.18 -0.18
C ILE A 7 -41.31 -11.49 0.80
N LEU A 8 -40.66 -12.64 0.62
CA LEU A 8 -39.45 -13.01 1.36
C LEU A 8 -38.25 -12.39 0.62
N ALA A 9 -37.85 -11.19 1.02
CA ALA A 9 -36.60 -10.60 0.57
C ALA A 9 -35.44 -11.29 1.31
N ILE A 10 -34.77 -12.23 0.65
CA ILE A 10 -33.52 -12.81 1.13
C ILE A 10 -32.44 -11.75 0.90
N LEU A 11 -32.13 -10.99 1.96
CA LEU A 11 -30.94 -10.15 2.01
C LEU A 11 -29.74 -11.10 2.14
N LEU A 12 -29.07 -11.41 1.02
CA LEU A 12 -27.73 -12.01 1.08
C LEU A 12 -26.79 -10.97 1.68
N LEU A 13 -26.61 -11.02 3.00
CA LEU A 13 -25.42 -10.47 3.64
C LEU A 13 -24.25 -11.29 3.11
N VAL A 14 -23.60 -10.79 2.06
CA VAL A 14 -22.27 -11.25 1.67
C VAL A 14 -21.36 -10.86 2.82
N SER A 15 -21.21 -11.74 3.80
CA SER A 15 -20.05 -11.68 4.69
C SER A 15 -18.86 -11.93 3.77
N GLN A 16 -18.15 -10.86 3.39
CA GLN A 16 -16.81 -11.02 2.84
C GLN A 16 -15.99 -11.67 3.94
N SER A 17 -15.90 -12.99 3.88
CA SER A 17 -14.93 -13.74 4.65
C SER A 17 -13.58 -13.30 4.12
N PHE A 18 -12.95 -12.34 4.78
CA PHE A 18 -11.52 -12.15 4.64
C PHE A 18 -10.90 -13.51 5.00
N ALA A 19 -10.41 -14.23 4.00
CA ALA A 19 -9.49 -15.32 4.29
C ALA A 19 -8.39 -14.70 5.15
N ALA A 20 -8.08 -15.37 6.26
CA ALA A 20 -7.25 -14.78 7.30
C ALA A 20 -5.86 -14.52 6.70
N PHE A 21 -5.56 -13.25 6.42
CA PHE A 21 -4.22 -12.82 6.06
C PHE A 21 -3.25 -13.37 7.11
N THR A 22 -2.19 -14.04 6.69
CA THR A 22 -1.19 -14.56 7.62
C THR A 22 -0.01 -13.61 7.71
N GLY A 23 0.50 -13.38 8.92
CA GLY A 23 1.72 -12.59 9.13
C GLY A 23 1.53 -11.07 9.12
N LEU A 24 0.30 -10.59 9.28
CA LEU A 24 0.05 -9.17 9.53
C LEU A 24 0.41 -8.82 10.99
N PRO A 25 0.91 -7.60 11.26
CA PRO A 25 1.03 -7.11 12.62
C PRO A 25 -0.35 -7.00 13.30
N ALA A 26 -0.42 -7.27 14.60
CA ALA A 26 -1.66 -7.24 15.37
C ALA A 26 -2.41 -5.89 15.28
N ALA A 27 -1.68 -4.78 15.11
CA ALA A 27 -2.28 -3.46 14.90
C ALA A 27 -3.08 -3.37 13.59
N VAL A 28 -2.57 -3.99 12.52
CA VAL A 28 -3.20 -4.05 11.20
C VAL A 28 -4.39 -5.01 11.23
N GLU A 29 -4.24 -6.18 11.86
CA GLU A 29 -5.34 -7.14 12.04
C GLU A 29 -6.54 -6.51 12.75
N LYS A 30 -6.28 -5.70 13.78
CA LYS A 30 -7.31 -4.96 14.51
C LYS A 30 -8.01 -3.90 13.65
N ALA A 31 -7.35 -3.37 12.63
CA ALA A 31 -7.90 -2.38 11.72
C ALA A 31 -8.71 -2.98 10.55
N LEU A 32 -8.57 -4.28 10.26
CA LEU A 32 -9.29 -4.93 9.14
C LEU A 32 -10.81 -4.69 9.14
N PRO A 33 -11.53 -4.78 10.28
CA PRO A 33 -12.98 -4.56 10.27
C PRO A 33 -13.39 -3.15 9.82
N GLU A 34 -12.49 -2.17 9.94
CA GLU A 34 -12.72 -0.76 9.61
C GLU A 34 -12.83 -0.52 8.11
N ILE A 35 -12.30 -1.43 7.27
CA ILE A 35 -12.45 -1.40 5.80
C ILE A 35 -13.94 -1.27 5.41
N ASN A 36 -14.83 -1.94 6.15
CA ASN A 36 -16.28 -1.94 5.87
C ASN A 36 -16.93 -0.56 6.00
N LYS A 37 -16.27 0.41 6.66
CA LYS A 37 -16.73 1.80 6.73
C LYS A 37 -16.55 2.53 5.39
N TYR A 38 -15.72 1.99 4.49
CA TYR A 38 -15.34 2.59 3.22
C TYR A 38 -15.64 1.68 2.02
N PRO A 39 -16.91 1.30 1.79
CA PRO A 39 -17.28 0.25 0.83
C PRO A 39 -17.04 0.61 -0.65
N ILE A 40 -16.77 1.89 -0.95
CA ILE A 40 -16.50 2.38 -2.32
C ILE A 40 -15.07 2.92 -2.47
N ALA A 41 -14.23 2.80 -1.43
CA ALA A 41 -12.87 3.30 -1.50
C ALA A 41 -11.99 2.31 -2.24
N SER A 42 -11.25 2.78 -3.23
CA SER A 42 -10.26 1.98 -3.97
C SER A 42 -8.95 1.78 -3.19
N SER A 43 -8.83 2.36 -2.00
CA SER A 43 -7.81 1.96 -1.02
C SER A 43 -8.20 2.38 0.39
N VAL A 44 -7.73 1.65 1.39
CA VAL A 44 -7.86 2.01 2.81
C VAL A 44 -6.50 1.89 3.47
N LEU A 45 -5.96 2.99 4.03
CA LEU A 45 -4.77 2.95 4.86
C LEU A 45 -5.15 2.37 6.23
N LEU A 46 -4.67 1.16 6.53
CA LEU A 46 -5.02 0.43 7.75
C LEU A 46 -4.18 0.89 8.93
N TRP A 47 -2.90 1.16 8.66
CA TRP A 47 -1.94 1.60 9.64
C TRP A 47 -0.80 2.32 8.93
N ALA A 48 -0.25 3.34 9.57
CA ALA A 48 1.01 3.94 9.18
C ALA A 48 1.72 4.50 10.42
N ASP A 49 3.04 4.50 10.36
CA ASP A 49 3.93 5.22 11.25
C ASP A 49 4.89 6.07 10.43
N GLU A 50 5.12 7.28 10.89
CA GLU A 50 5.92 8.29 10.21
C GLU A 50 6.82 8.95 11.26
N THR A 51 8.13 8.85 11.07
CA THR A 51 9.11 9.38 12.02
C THR A 51 10.11 10.32 11.35
N TYR A 52 10.54 11.31 12.12
CA TYR A 52 11.54 12.28 11.73
C TYR A 52 12.56 12.39 12.87
N GLU A 53 13.82 12.06 12.58
CA GLU A 53 14.92 12.20 13.51
C GLU A 53 15.92 13.24 13.00
N LEU A 54 16.30 14.18 13.88
CA LEU A 54 17.45 15.05 13.66
C LEU A 54 18.60 14.53 14.53
N THR A 55 19.62 13.98 13.90
CA THR A 55 20.79 13.42 14.58
C THR A 55 21.69 14.53 15.13
N ALA A 56 22.57 14.19 16.08
CA ALA A 56 23.49 15.16 16.68
C ALA A 56 24.49 15.78 15.68
N ASP A 57 24.81 15.08 14.59
CA ASP A 57 25.64 15.58 13.48
C ASP A 57 24.83 16.38 12.43
N GLY A 58 23.53 16.60 12.66
CA GLY A 58 22.65 17.43 11.84
C GLY A 58 22.05 16.72 10.63
N LYS A 59 22.18 15.39 10.53
CA LYS A 59 21.48 14.60 9.51
C LYS A 59 20.02 14.44 9.87
N GLN A 60 19.19 14.31 8.84
CA GLN A 60 17.77 14.01 8.98
C GLN A 60 17.55 12.57 8.54
N VAL A 61 16.81 11.82 9.35
CA VAL A 61 16.29 10.50 8.98
C VAL A 61 14.79 10.62 8.95
N TYR A 62 14.20 10.32 7.79
CA TYR A 62 12.76 10.20 7.61
C TYR A 62 12.48 8.71 7.46
N GLU A 63 11.48 8.18 8.17
CA GLU A 63 11.09 6.78 8.02
C GLU A 63 9.57 6.68 7.92
N TRP A 64 9.10 5.92 6.94
CA TRP A 64 7.69 5.68 6.66
C TRP A 64 7.43 4.18 6.60
N HIS A 65 6.47 3.72 7.41
CA HIS A 65 6.00 2.33 7.40
C HIS A 65 4.48 2.31 7.30
N SER A 66 3.91 1.59 6.34
CA SER A 66 2.47 1.59 6.11
C SER A 66 1.92 0.25 5.63
N PHE A 67 0.65 0.02 5.93
CA PHE A 67 -0.16 -1.09 5.43
C PHE A 67 -1.45 -0.55 4.80
N ARG A 68 -1.71 -0.91 3.54
CA ARG A 68 -2.86 -0.43 2.77
C ARG A 68 -3.64 -1.58 2.17
N TYR A 69 -4.95 -1.60 2.37
CA TYR A 69 -5.87 -2.51 1.69
C TYR A 69 -6.23 -1.98 0.29
N ILE A 70 -6.20 -2.86 -0.71
CA ILE A 70 -6.46 -2.56 -2.13
C ILE A 70 -7.63 -3.43 -2.63
N PRO A 71 -8.88 -2.94 -2.60
CA PRO A 71 -10.04 -3.75 -2.96
C PRO A 71 -10.25 -3.99 -4.44
N ASP A 72 -9.80 -3.08 -5.31
CA ASP A 72 -10.20 -3.05 -6.72
C ASP A 72 -9.05 -2.67 -7.66
N GLU A 73 -9.35 -2.72 -8.97
CA GLU A 73 -8.41 -2.40 -10.05
C GLU A 73 -7.93 -0.94 -9.99
N ALA A 74 -8.83 0.01 -9.73
CA ALA A 74 -8.46 1.41 -9.58
C ALA A 74 -7.48 1.62 -8.42
N GLY A 75 -7.61 0.83 -7.35
CA GLY A 75 -6.67 0.82 -6.24
C GLY A 75 -5.30 0.32 -6.65
N ARG A 76 -5.25 -0.76 -7.41
CA ARG A 76 -4.01 -1.34 -7.93
C ARG A 76 -3.28 -0.38 -8.86
N ASP A 77 -4.01 0.29 -9.75
CA ASP A 77 -3.43 1.23 -10.70
C ASP A 77 -2.86 2.48 -10.03
N ASN A 78 -3.40 2.90 -8.88
CA ASN A 78 -2.94 4.10 -8.18
C ASN A 78 -1.92 3.83 -7.07
N TRP A 79 -1.90 2.62 -6.51
CA TRP A 79 -1.10 2.29 -5.32
C TRP A 79 -0.22 1.07 -5.49
N GLY A 80 -0.19 0.47 -6.68
CA GLY A 80 0.60 -0.72 -6.95
C GLY A 80 2.09 -0.45 -7.11
N ASP A 81 2.45 0.76 -7.53
CA ASP A 81 3.80 1.19 -7.84
C ASP A 81 4.13 2.55 -7.20
N PRO A 82 4.15 2.66 -5.85
CA PRO A 82 4.47 3.90 -5.17
C PRO A 82 5.81 4.50 -5.60
N HIS A 83 5.84 5.83 -5.59
CA HIS A 83 6.94 6.67 -6.03
C HIS A 83 7.58 7.38 -4.84
N VAL A 84 8.88 7.13 -4.60
CA VAL A 84 9.63 7.79 -3.53
C VAL A 84 10.75 8.66 -4.12
N ALA A 85 10.60 9.97 -4.02
CA ALA A 85 11.59 10.93 -4.52
C ALA A 85 12.75 11.10 -3.54
N PHE A 86 13.95 11.29 -4.08
CA PHE A 86 15.17 11.56 -3.31
C PHE A 86 16.21 12.32 -4.15
N VAL A 87 17.17 12.96 -3.48
CA VAL A 87 18.28 13.67 -4.11
C VAL A 87 19.52 12.79 -4.10
N LYS A 88 19.86 12.27 -5.28
CA LYS A 88 21.05 11.44 -5.49
C LYS A 88 22.31 12.15 -5.01
N ASP A 89 23.23 11.38 -4.43
CA ASP A 89 24.49 11.82 -3.81
C ASP A 89 24.35 12.65 -2.53
N LYS A 90 23.13 13.03 -2.12
CA LYS A 90 22.85 13.74 -0.86
C LYS A 90 22.03 12.92 0.13
N GLU A 91 21.13 12.12 -0.39
CA GLU A 91 20.21 11.27 0.37
C GLU A 91 20.44 9.80 0.01
N THR A 92 20.28 8.93 1.00
CA THR A 92 20.30 7.48 0.81
C THR A 92 18.88 6.99 1.06
N LEU A 93 18.24 6.44 0.03
CA LEU A 93 16.95 5.78 0.16
C LEU A 93 17.16 4.28 0.39
N GLU A 94 16.60 3.74 1.47
CA GLU A 94 16.59 2.33 1.81
C GLU A 94 15.14 1.81 1.88
N ILE A 95 14.79 0.90 0.96
CA ILE A 95 13.52 0.17 1.04
C ILE A 95 13.72 -1.00 1.99
N LEU A 96 13.18 -0.89 3.20
CA LEU A 96 13.32 -1.88 4.27
C LEU A 96 12.39 -3.07 4.06
N THR A 97 11.15 -2.82 3.61
CA THR A 97 10.18 -3.86 3.26
C THR A 97 9.24 -3.37 2.15
N SER A 98 8.95 -4.23 1.18
CA SER A 98 7.87 -4.06 0.21
C SER A 98 7.25 -5.41 -0.09
N ARG A 99 5.98 -5.61 0.27
CA ARG A 99 5.31 -6.90 0.08
C ARG A 99 3.80 -6.79 -0.05
N ALA A 100 3.20 -7.81 -0.67
CA ALA A 100 1.76 -8.00 -0.71
C ALA A 100 1.35 -9.21 0.14
N TYR A 101 0.29 -9.04 0.91
CA TYR A 101 -0.47 -10.08 1.58
C TYR A 101 -1.72 -10.35 0.73
N THR A 102 -1.75 -11.48 0.05
CA THR A 102 -2.82 -11.86 -0.85
C THR A 102 -4.05 -12.32 -0.06
N ALA A 103 -5.23 -12.21 -0.67
CA ALA A 103 -6.47 -12.69 -0.07
C ALA A 103 -6.44 -14.20 0.16
N ASP A 104 -5.67 -14.97 -0.61
CA ASP A 104 -5.46 -16.40 -0.39
C ASP A 104 -4.45 -16.74 0.73
N GLY A 105 -3.93 -15.72 1.43
CA GLY A 105 -3.06 -15.88 2.60
C GLY A 105 -1.57 -16.09 2.28
N ARG A 106 -1.13 -15.85 1.03
CA ARG A 106 0.30 -15.82 0.70
C ARG A 106 0.90 -14.46 1.02
N THR A 107 2.20 -14.44 1.22
CA THR A 107 3.01 -13.22 1.31
C THR A 107 3.98 -13.22 0.15
N ILE A 108 3.99 -12.13 -0.62
CA ILE A 108 4.83 -11.97 -1.81
C ILE A 108 5.73 -10.75 -1.60
N ASP A 109 7.03 -11.00 -1.45
CA ASP A 109 8.02 -9.93 -1.31
C ASP A 109 8.42 -9.34 -2.68
N SER A 110 8.65 -8.04 -2.68
CA SER A 110 9.21 -7.27 -3.80
C SER A 110 10.64 -6.88 -3.45
N THR A 111 11.59 -7.12 -4.35
CA THR A 111 13.03 -6.95 -4.09
C THR A 111 13.67 -5.99 -5.10
N PRO A 112 14.87 -5.47 -4.81
CA PRO A 112 15.57 -4.60 -5.75
C PRO A 112 15.77 -5.22 -7.14
N GLU A 113 15.98 -6.54 -7.22
CA GLU A 113 16.28 -7.22 -8.49
C GLU A 113 15.06 -7.36 -9.40
N ASN A 114 13.84 -7.24 -8.87
CA ASN A 114 12.62 -7.59 -9.61
C ASN A 114 11.55 -6.49 -9.64
N ALA A 115 11.65 -5.45 -8.80
CA ALA A 115 10.54 -4.53 -8.59
C ALA A 115 10.92 -3.05 -8.48
N PHE A 116 12.20 -2.71 -8.25
CA PHE A 116 12.58 -1.34 -7.91
C PHE A 116 13.31 -0.66 -9.08
N ASN A 117 12.79 0.48 -9.54
CA ASN A 117 13.32 1.20 -10.69
C ASN A 117 13.59 2.67 -10.34
N GLU A 118 14.84 3.11 -10.46
CA GLU A 118 15.22 4.51 -10.29
C GLU A 118 15.01 5.29 -11.60
N ILE A 119 14.11 6.25 -11.60
CA ILE A 119 13.76 7.09 -12.76
C ILE A 119 13.98 8.58 -12.48
N THR A 120 13.88 9.40 -13.53
CA THR A 120 13.71 10.85 -13.39
C THR A 120 12.23 11.11 -13.09
N PRO A 121 11.87 11.93 -12.08
CA PRO A 121 10.50 12.37 -11.87
C PRO A 121 9.92 13.01 -13.15
N GLU A 122 8.67 12.72 -13.46
CA GLU A 122 8.01 13.22 -14.68
C GLU A 122 7.99 14.76 -14.71
N GLU A 123 7.80 15.38 -13.55
CA GLU A 123 7.79 16.82 -13.36
C GLU A 123 9.12 17.48 -13.75
N LEU A 124 10.22 16.72 -13.80
CA LEU A 124 11.57 17.18 -14.08
C LEU A 124 12.09 16.73 -15.45
N GLN A 125 11.26 16.13 -16.31
CA GLN A 125 11.67 15.57 -17.61
C GLN A 125 12.33 16.58 -18.57
N HIS A 126 12.12 17.89 -18.36
CA HIS A 126 12.70 18.97 -19.18
C HIS A 126 13.66 19.87 -18.40
N ALA A 127 14.10 19.46 -17.21
CA ALA A 127 15.02 20.20 -16.35
C ALA A 127 16.37 19.46 -16.23
N PRO A 128 17.24 19.50 -17.25
CA PRO A 128 18.50 18.77 -17.26
C PRO A 128 19.47 19.16 -16.12
N GLU A 129 19.33 20.36 -15.58
CA GLU A 129 20.07 20.84 -14.40
C GLU A 129 19.62 20.19 -13.08
N LEU A 130 18.46 19.52 -13.05
CA LEU A 130 17.87 18.86 -11.88
C LEU A 130 17.97 17.34 -11.94
N THR A 131 18.91 16.81 -12.72
CA THR A 131 19.11 15.36 -12.94
C THR A 131 19.45 14.54 -11.68
N LEU A 132 19.92 15.21 -10.61
CA LEU A 132 20.16 14.56 -9.31
C LEU A 132 18.87 14.26 -8.54
N PHE A 133 17.75 14.90 -8.87
CA PHE A 133 16.47 14.51 -8.31
C PHE A 133 16.00 13.24 -9.00
N ARG A 134 15.90 12.17 -8.23
CA ARG A 134 15.52 10.83 -8.68
C ARG A 134 14.25 10.41 -7.97
N GLN A 135 13.60 9.40 -8.52
CA GLN A 135 12.44 8.77 -7.93
C GLN A 135 12.58 7.25 -8.04
N MET A 136 12.37 6.56 -6.93
CA MET A 136 12.27 5.11 -6.90
C MET A 136 10.81 4.71 -7.13
N VAL A 137 10.55 3.99 -8.23
CA VAL A 137 9.29 3.29 -8.47
C VAL A 137 9.38 1.91 -7.84
N ILE A 138 8.49 1.62 -6.90
CA ILE A 138 8.50 0.38 -6.12
C ILE A 138 7.31 -0.46 -6.55
N THR A 139 7.51 -1.41 -7.46
CA THR A 139 6.40 -2.24 -7.96
C THR A 139 6.05 -3.33 -6.95
N HIS A 140 4.90 -3.25 -6.28
CA HIS A 140 4.43 -4.33 -5.44
C HIS A 140 4.08 -5.56 -6.29
N LEU A 141 4.76 -6.68 -6.03
CA LEU A 141 4.47 -7.96 -6.67
C LEU A 141 3.30 -8.67 -5.97
N GLY A 142 2.53 -9.45 -6.74
CA GLY A 142 1.43 -10.25 -6.20
C GLY A 142 0.15 -9.48 -5.89
N LEU A 143 -0.01 -8.28 -6.47
CA LEU A 143 -1.25 -7.50 -6.33
C LEU A 143 -2.46 -8.23 -6.91
N GLU A 144 -3.50 -8.33 -6.10
CA GLU A 144 -4.81 -8.80 -6.49
C GLU A 144 -5.90 -7.99 -5.77
N ASN A 145 -7.13 -8.08 -6.25
CA ASN A 145 -8.24 -7.38 -5.62
C ASN A 145 -8.49 -7.95 -4.22
N GLY A 146 -8.46 -7.08 -3.22
CA GLY A 146 -8.59 -7.45 -1.83
C GLY A 146 -7.26 -7.79 -1.13
N CYS A 147 -6.11 -7.51 -1.74
CA CYS A 147 -4.82 -7.67 -1.06
C CYS A 147 -4.53 -6.52 -0.08
N ILE A 148 -3.51 -6.72 0.76
CA ILE A 148 -2.91 -5.66 1.59
C ILE A 148 -1.46 -5.50 1.16
N VAL A 149 -1.02 -4.27 0.94
CA VAL A 149 0.39 -3.96 0.66
C VAL A 149 1.05 -3.36 1.89
N GLU A 150 2.27 -3.79 2.17
CA GLU A 150 3.17 -3.20 3.14
C GLU A 150 4.29 -2.46 2.39
N LEU A 151 4.56 -1.24 2.82
CA LEU A 151 5.70 -0.45 2.36
C LEU A 151 6.41 0.17 3.56
N HIS A 152 7.71 -0.09 3.67
CA HIS A 152 8.59 0.44 4.70
C HIS A 152 9.89 0.95 4.05
N TYR A 153 10.18 2.23 4.23
CA TYR A 153 11.42 2.83 3.72
C TYR A 153 11.93 3.94 4.63
N ARG A 154 13.21 4.27 4.47
CA ARG A 154 13.89 5.37 5.15
C ARG A 154 14.92 6.06 4.25
#